data_AF-A0A4S9EEJ8-F1
#
_entry.id   AF-A0A4S9EEJ8-F1
#
_cell.length_a   1.000
_cell.length_b   1.000
_cell.length_c   1.000
_cell.angle_alpha   90.00
_cell.angle_beta   90.00
_cell.angle_gamma   90.00
#
_symmetry.space_group_name_H-M   'P 1'
#
loop_
_entity.id
_entity.type
_entity.pdbx_description
1 polymer ?
#
loop_
_entity_poly.entity_id
_entity_poly.type
_entity_poly.pdbx_seq_one_letter_code
_entity_poly.pdbx_strand_id
1 'polypeptide(L)'
;MPTLEVPGAELHYDTFGSGPVLLLITGADGRGSVWHPLAKHLSAHHTVISYDRRGYSASHIKGTQDYTNRLNTDADDAALLIEHLSPTNTAIVVGNSSGAIVSQTLLLRHPDRVSKLISHEPPAFGALPPDFRAKGEHVINHIYNQYRTLGPITAMEEFTAGLDTGSEATLMRSLMHTSSSYEIRANSMFWFEFELRQYPCADVDVEGLVKLKEKFVPAAGEDSGMGVGVAPIAAIAGAVGREMLRLPGGHVGFMTQPEKWAAALLEGIGRY
;
A
#
# COMPACT_ATOMS: atom_id res chain seq x y z
N MET A 1 -15.46 -5.00 -17.11
CA MET A 1 -14.95 -5.36 -15.78
C MET A 1 -15.60 -4.40 -14.77
N PRO A 2 -15.76 -4.77 -13.50
CA PRO A 2 -16.46 -3.93 -12.53
C PRO A 2 -15.76 -2.59 -12.35
N THR A 3 -16.53 -1.50 -12.29
CA THR A 3 -16.00 -0.17 -12.00
C THR A 3 -16.91 0.56 -11.01
N LEU A 4 -16.32 1.48 -10.24
CA LEU A 4 -17.02 2.37 -9.33
C LEU A 4 -16.72 3.83 -9.71
N GLU A 5 -17.78 4.61 -9.92
CA GLU A 5 -17.67 6.06 -10.06
C GLU A 5 -17.39 6.69 -8.69
N VAL A 6 -16.33 7.50 -8.64
CA VAL A 6 -15.95 8.28 -7.46
C VAL A 6 -15.72 9.74 -7.88
N PRO A 7 -15.70 10.72 -6.95
CA PRO A 7 -15.43 12.10 -7.30
C PRO A 7 -14.11 12.26 -8.08
N GLY A 8 -14.22 12.59 -9.36
CA GLY A 8 -13.09 12.86 -10.25
C GLY A 8 -12.36 11.63 -10.79
N ALA A 9 -12.89 10.41 -10.66
CA ALA A 9 -12.31 9.20 -11.24
C ALA A 9 -13.33 8.06 -11.40
N GLU A 10 -12.92 7.02 -12.13
CA GLU A 10 -13.58 5.72 -12.18
C GLU A 10 -12.57 4.67 -11.74
N LEU A 11 -12.93 3.85 -10.76
CA LEU A 11 -12.05 2.85 -10.17
C LEU A 11 -12.40 1.46 -10.67
N HIS A 12 -11.46 0.78 -11.31
CA HIS A 12 -11.56 -0.63 -11.63
C HIS A 12 -11.28 -1.48 -10.38
N TYR A 13 -12.14 -2.48 -10.13
CA TYR A 13 -11.96 -3.41 -9.02
C TYR A 13 -12.32 -4.85 -9.40
N ASP A 14 -11.69 -5.79 -8.70
CA ASP A 14 -11.98 -7.22 -8.76
C ASP A 14 -12.47 -7.72 -7.40
N THR A 15 -13.38 -8.70 -7.42
CA THR A 15 -13.91 -9.34 -6.21
C THR A 15 -13.72 -10.85 -6.26
N PHE A 16 -13.31 -11.45 -5.14
CA PHE A 16 -13.13 -12.89 -4.99
C PHE A 16 -13.87 -13.41 -3.77
N GLY A 17 -14.54 -14.56 -3.90
CA GLY A 17 -15.17 -15.23 -2.78
C GLY A 17 -16.44 -14.56 -2.28
N SER A 18 -16.78 -14.86 -1.03
CA SER A 18 -17.97 -14.35 -0.34
C SER A 18 -17.74 -14.34 1.17
N GLY A 19 -18.41 -13.43 1.88
CA GLY A 19 -18.29 -13.30 3.33
C GLY A 19 -17.97 -11.86 3.75
N PRO A 20 -17.44 -11.65 4.97
CA PRO A 20 -16.96 -10.35 5.41
C PRO A 20 -15.96 -9.74 4.41
N VAL A 21 -16.01 -8.43 4.23
CA VAL A 21 -15.19 -7.75 3.23
C VAL A 21 -13.75 -7.58 3.72
N LEU A 22 -12.80 -7.88 2.84
CA LEU A 22 -11.38 -7.63 3.00
C LEU A 22 -10.88 -6.81 1.79
N LEU A 23 -10.46 -5.57 2.01
CA LEU A 23 -9.94 -4.67 0.98
C LEU A 23 -8.40 -4.71 0.96
N LEU A 24 -7.83 -4.88 -0.23
CA LEU A 24 -6.39 -4.88 -0.49
C LEU A 24 -5.98 -3.60 -1.20
N ILE A 25 -5.00 -2.86 -0.64
CA ILE A 25 -4.49 -1.58 -1.18
C ILE A 25 -3.03 -1.72 -1.59
N THR A 26 -2.78 -1.64 -2.90
CA THR A 26 -1.43 -1.75 -3.51
C THR A 26 -0.57 -0.50 -3.28
N GLY A 27 0.75 -0.72 -3.19
CA GLY A 27 1.77 0.32 -3.16
C GLY A 27 2.04 1.02 -4.50
N ALA A 28 3.33 1.29 -4.76
CA ALA A 28 3.83 2.14 -5.85
C ALA A 28 3.40 1.70 -7.27
N ASP A 29 3.13 0.41 -7.45
CA ASP A 29 2.67 -0.16 -8.71
C ASP A 29 1.20 0.18 -9.03
N GLY A 30 0.41 0.43 -7.98
CA GLY A 30 -0.99 0.84 -8.05
C GLY A 30 -1.99 -0.20 -8.58
N ARG A 31 -1.53 -1.33 -9.15
CA ARG A 31 -2.42 -2.36 -9.73
C ARG A 31 -3.04 -3.24 -8.67
N GLY A 32 -4.34 -3.48 -8.76
CA GLY A 32 -5.05 -4.45 -7.92
C GLY A 32 -4.71 -5.91 -8.25
N SER A 33 -4.28 -6.18 -9.49
CA SER A 33 -4.00 -7.53 -9.99
C SER A 33 -2.83 -8.23 -9.30
N VAL A 34 -1.90 -7.47 -8.70
CA VAL A 34 -0.78 -8.02 -7.94
C VAL A 34 -1.22 -8.83 -6.71
N TRP A 35 -2.45 -8.58 -6.24
CA TRP A 35 -3.04 -9.29 -5.11
C TRP A 35 -3.79 -10.56 -5.49
N HIS A 36 -4.06 -10.81 -6.78
CA HIS A 36 -4.88 -11.95 -7.20
C HIS A 36 -4.39 -13.31 -6.68
N PRO A 37 -3.07 -13.61 -6.60
CA PRO A 37 -2.60 -14.85 -5.98
C PRO A 37 -3.04 -14.97 -4.51
N LEU A 38 -2.87 -13.92 -3.71
CA LEU A 38 -3.30 -13.91 -2.31
C LEU A 38 -4.83 -13.98 -2.19
N ALA A 39 -5.54 -13.22 -3.02
CA ALA A 39 -7.00 -13.13 -2.99
C ALA A 39 -7.67 -14.50 -3.18
N LYS A 40 -7.11 -15.37 -4.03
CA LYS A 40 -7.59 -16.75 -4.21
C LYS A 40 -7.58 -17.55 -2.90
N HIS A 41 -6.54 -17.42 -2.08
CA HIS A 41 -6.46 -18.13 -0.80
C HIS A 41 -7.38 -17.51 0.26
N LEU A 42 -7.53 -16.18 0.29
CA LEU A 42 -8.40 -15.49 1.23
C LEU A 42 -9.91 -15.63 0.89
N SER A 43 -10.23 -15.88 -0.39
CA SER A 43 -11.61 -15.95 -0.91
C SER A 43 -12.46 -17.08 -0.33
N ALA A 44 -11.83 -18.07 0.31
CA ALA A 44 -12.53 -19.12 1.02
C ALA A 44 -13.30 -18.61 2.26
N HIS A 45 -12.91 -17.44 2.79
CA HIS A 45 -13.46 -16.91 4.04
C HIS A 45 -14.00 -15.47 3.93
N HIS A 46 -13.62 -14.74 2.88
CA HIS A 46 -13.89 -13.32 2.73
C HIS A 46 -14.38 -12.98 1.32
N THR A 47 -15.13 -11.88 1.22
CA THR A 47 -15.24 -11.13 -0.03
C THR A 47 -13.98 -10.28 -0.16
N VAL A 48 -13.00 -10.75 -0.92
CA VAL A 48 -11.72 -10.06 -1.11
C VAL A 48 -11.86 -9.08 -2.26
N ILE A 49 -11.52 -7.81 -2.02
CA ILE A 49 -11.56 -6.75 -3.01
C ILE A 49 -10.13 -6.29 -3.27
N SER A 50 -9.72 -6.28 -4.53
CA SER A 50 -8.54 -5.53 -4.97
C SER A 50 -8.96 -4.55 -6.06
N TYR A 51 -8.25 -3.43 -6.18
CA TYR A 51 -8.60 -2.38 -7.13
C TYR A 51 -7.35 -1.69 -7.66
N ASP A 52 -7.45 -1.17 -8.87
CA ASP A 52 -6.43 -0.27 -9.40
C ASP A 52 -6.63 1.10 -8.75
N ARG A 53 -5.59 1.66 -8.12
CA ARG A 53 -5.70 2.99 -7.52
C ARG A 53 -5.96 4.05 -8.59
N ARG A 54 -6.57 5.17 -8.20
CA ARG A 54 -6.86 6.29 -9.09
C ARG A 54 -5.64 6.68 -9.95
N GLY A 55 -5.80 6.66 -11.27
CA GLY A 55 -4.76 7.02 -12.23
C GLY A 55 -3.81 5.89 -12.61
N TYR A 56 -4.01 4.69 -12.07
CA TYR A 56 -3.26 3.48 -12.43
C TYR A 56 -4.09 2.55 -13.30
N SER A 57 -3.44 1.91 -14.26
CA SER A 57 -4.00 0.81 -15.06
C SER A 57 -5.43 1.08 -15.56
N ALA A 58 -6.42 0.30 -15.12
CA ALA A 58 -7.80 0.40 -15.59
C ALA A 58 -8.64 1.45 -14.82
N SER A 59 -8.05 2.14 -13.84
CA SER A 59 -8.70 3.22 -13.08
C SER A 59 -8.37 4.59 -13.67
N HIS A 60 -9.38 5.23 -14.25
CA HIS A 60 -9.20 6.44 -15.04
C HIS A 60 -9.59 7.71 -14.27
N ILE A 61 -8.71 8.72 -14.34
CA ILE A 61 -8.97 10.05 -13.82
C ILE A 61 -9.98 10.79 -14.73
N LYS A 62 -10.96 11.45 -14.11
CA LYS A 62 -11.98 12.27 -14.80
C LYS A 62 -11.83 13.74 -14.37
N GLY A 63 -11.50 14.60 -15.34
CA GLY A 63 -11.36 16.04 -15.11
C GLY A 63 -10.12 16.43 -14.30
N THR A 64 -10.09 17.67 -13.82
CA THR A 64 -8.97 18.25 -13.07
C THR A 64 -8.84 17.60 -11.70
N GLN A 65 -7.61 17.33 -11.27
CA GLN A 65 -7.30 16.76 -9.96
C GLN A 65 -6.53 17.76 -9.09
N ASP A 66 -6.79 17.73 -7.79
CA ASP A 66 -5.91 18.33 -6.79
C ASP A 66 -4.90 17.29 -6.31
N TYR A 67 -3.71 17.31 -6.91
CA TYR A 67 -2.65 16.39 -6.55
C TYR A 67 -1.96 16.72 -5.21
N THR A 68 -2.22 17.89 -4.61
CA THR A 68 -1.67 18.25 -3.29
C THR A 68 -2.42 17.56 -2.16
N ASN A 69 -3.69 17.20 -2.39
CA ASN A 69 -4.54 16.47 -1.45
C ASN A 69 -4.66 14.97 -1.81
N ARG A 70 -3.80 14.45 -2.70
CA ARG A 70 -3.96 13.11 -3.29
C ARG A 70 -4.06 11.99 -2.24
N LEU A 71 -3.28 12.04 -1.16
CA LEU A 71 -3.29 11.00 -0.11
C LEU A 71 -4.68 10.88 0.56
N ASN A 72 -5.33 12.01 0.84
CA ASN A 72 -6.68 12.00 1.39
C ASN A 72 -7.70 11.52 0.36
N THR A 73 -7.56 11.93 -0.90
CA THR A 73 -8.42 11.48 -2.00
C THR A 73 -8.36 9.95 -2.16
N ASP A 74 -7.18 9.34 -2.12
CA ASP A 74 -7.02 7.89 -2.20
C ASP A 74 -7.64 7.16 -1.00
N ALA A 75 -7.57 7.74 0.19
CA ALA A 75 -8.25 7.21 1.37
C ALA A 75 -9.79 7.30 1.23
N ASP A 76 -10.30 8.40 0.67
CA ASP A 76 -11.73 8.58 0.42
C ASP A 76 -12.25 7.60 -0.65
N ASP A 77 -11.45 7.34 -1.69
CA ASP A 77 -11.74 6.31 -2.71
C ASP A 77 -11.87 4.91 -2.12
N ALA A 78 -10.94 4.55 -1.23
CA ALA A 78 -11.00 3.27 -0.53
C ALA A 78 -12.24 3.17 0.38
N ALA A 79 -12.63 4.26 1.04
CA ALA A 79 -13.84 4.31 1.85
C ALA A 79 -15.11 4.13 1.01
N LEU A 80 -15.17 4.75 -0.18
CA LEU A 80 -16.28 4.59 -1.13
C LEU A 80 -16.38 3.16 -1.68
N LEU A 81 -15.25 2.50 -1.93
CA LEU A 81 -15.23 1.07 -2.30
C LEU A 81 -15.80 0.20 -1.17
N ILE A 82 -15.44 0.48 0.08
CA ILE A 82 -15.99 -0.26 1.24
C ILE A 82 -17.49 -0.03 1.35
N GLU A 83 -17.96 1.21 1.21
CA GLU A 83 -19.39 1.54 1.25
C GLU A 83 -20.16 0.89 0.10
N HIS A 84 -19.56 0.81 -1.10
CA HIS A 84 -20.19 0.22 -2.26
C HIS A 84 -20.32 -1.31 -2.14
N LEU A 85 -19.31 -1.98 -1.59
CA LEU A 85 -19.16 -3.44 -1.69
C LEU A 85 -19.40 -4.19 -0.37
N SER A 86 -19.40 -3.49 0.78
CA SER A 86 -19.63 -4.10 2.08
C SER A 86 -21.08 -3.93 2.55
N PRO A 87 -21.84 -5.02 2.74
CA PRO A 87 -23.20 -4.94 3.29
C PRO A 87 -23.25 -4.33 4.70
N THR A 88 -22.17 -4.47 5.47
CA THR A 88 -22.05 -3.90 6.82
C THR A 88 -21.34 -2.56 6.82
N ASN A 89 -21.00 -2.02 5.65
CA ASN A 89 -20.32 -0.75 5.50
C ASN A 89 -18.92 -0.71 6.15
N THR A 90 -18.35 -1.88 6.44
CA THR A 90 -17.03 -2.04 7.09
C THR A 90 -16.17 -3.10 6.39
N ALA A 91 -14.85 -2.97 6.46
CA ALA A 91 -13.92 -3.95 5.92
C ALA A 91 -12.69 -4.14 6.81
N ILE A 92 -12.11 -5.33 6.74
CA ILE A 92 -10.69 -5.52 7.07
C ILE A 92 -9.88 -4.92 5.92
N VAL A 93 -8.85 -4.15 6.22
CA VAL A 93 -8.01 -3.49 5.22
C VAL A 93 -6.59 -3.99 5.36
N VAL A 94 -5.98 -4.38 4.24
CA VAL A 94 -4.56 -4.68 4.14
C VAL A 94 -3.96 -3.70 3.16
N GLY A 95 -3.01 -2.90 3.63
CA GLY A 95 -2.20 -2.04 2.77
C GLY A 95 -0.75 -2.50 2.78
N ASN A 96 -0.09 -2.48 1.61
CA ASN A 96 1.35 -2.70 1.51
C ASN A 96 2.08 -1.47 0.96
N SER A 97 3.24 -1.16 1.52
CA SER A 97 4.11 -0.07 1.04
C SER A 97 3.36 1.28 1.04
N SER A 98 3.37 2.05 -0.04
CA SER A 98 2.58 3.29 -0.13
C SER A 98 1.06 3.06 0.06
N GLY A 99 0.55 1.87 -0.26
CA GLY A 99 -0.82 1.47 0.03
C GLY A 99 -1.10 1.37 1.52
N ALA A 100 -0.09 1.01 2.33
CA ALA A 100 -0.20 1.02 3.79
C ALA A 100 -0.29 2.45 4.37
N ILE A 101 0.33 3.44 3.72
CA ILE A 101 0.20 4.87 4.06
C ILE A 101 -1.22 5.37 3.74
N VAL A 102 -1.76 4.99 2.57
CA VAL A 102 -3.17 5.24 2.20
C VAL A 102 -4.10 4.59 3.22
N SER A 103 -3.86 3.33 3.60
CA SER A 103 -4.72 2.63 4.54
C SER A 103 -4.68 3.22 5.97
N GLN A 104 -3.52 3.72 6.43
CA GLN A 104 -3.44 4.47 7.70
C GLN A 104 -4.29 5.73 7.63
N THR A 105 -4.19 6.47 6.53
CA THR A 105 -4.99 7.68 6.29
C THR A 105 -6.50 7.35 6.24
N LEU A 106 -6.87 6.25 5.61
CA LEU A 106 -8.24 5.72 5.60
C LEU A 106 -8.74 5.41 7.01
N LEU A 107 -7.96 4.72 7.85
CA LEU A 107 -8.36 4.41 9.23
C LEU A 107 -8.59 5.68 10.05
N LEU A 108 -7.73 6.69 9.89
CA LEU A 108 -7.83 7.96 10.63
C LEU A 108 -9.04 8.80 10.19
N ARG A 109 -9.32 8.84 8.89
CA ARG A 109 -10.41 9.66 8.31
C ARG A 109 -11.77 8.98 8.39
N HIS A 110 -11.79 7.67 8.21
CA HIS A 110 -13.00 6.85 8.10
C HIS A 110 -12.95 5.66 9.08
N PRO A 111 -12.75 5.91 10.40
CA PRO A 111 -12.57 4.84 11.37
C PRO A 111 -13.77 3.88 11.41
N ASP A 112 -14.97 4.36 11.10
CA ASP A 112 -16.19 3.54 11.08
C ASP A 112 -16.26 2.60 9.87
N ARG A 113 -15.46 2.81 8.82
CA ARG A 113 -15.37 1.94 7.64
C ARG A 113 -14.32 0.83 7.81
N VAL A 114 -13.41 0.96 8.76
CA VAL A 114 -12.31 0.01 8.97
C VAL A 114 -12.54 -0.78 10.26
N SER A 115 -12.71 -2.10 10.13
CA SER A 115 -12.83 -3.00 11.29
C SER A 115 -11.46 -3.41 11.84
N LYS A 116 -10.48 -3.62 10.95
CA LYS A 116 -9.09 -3.89 11.27
C LYS A 116 -8.20 -3.42 10.11
N LEU A 117 -7.06 -2.82 10.41
CA LEU A 117 -6.04 -2.39 9.46
C LEU A 117 -4.76 -3.18 9.68
N ILE A 118 -4.31 -3.90 8.66
CA ILE A 118 -2.98 -4.49 8.56
C ILE A 118 -2.12 -3.54 7.74
N SER A 119 -1.19 -2.86 8.40
CA SER A 119 -0.29 -1.88 7.79
C SER A 119 1.07 -2.53 7.53
N HIS A 120 1.26 -3.06 6.32
CA HIS A 120 2.42 -3.87 5.95
C HIS A 120 3.53 -3.01 5.30
N GLU A 121 4.57 -2.74 6.08
CA GLU A 121 5.81 -2.05 5.64
C GLU A 121 5.63 -0.70 4.89
N PRO A 122 4.88 0.27 5.44
CA PRO A 122 4.83 1.62 4.89
C PRO A 122 6.21 2.33 4.94
N PRO A 123 6.72 2.88 3.83
CA PRO A 123 7.90 3.74 3.84
C PRO A 123 7.59 5.15 4.39
N ALA A 124 6.96 5.25 5.57
CA ALA A 124 6.46 6.48 6.16
C ALA A 124 7.53 7.24 6.95
N PHE A 125 8.48 7.87 6.25
CA PHE A 125 9.60 8.59 6.86
C PHE A 125 9.18 9.71 7.81
N GLY A 126 7.96 10.25 7.67
CA GLY A 126 7.37 11.18 8.62
C GLY A 126 7.25 10.65 10.07
N ALA A 127 7.24 9.32 10.26
CA ALA A 127 7.25 8.70 11.59
C ALA A 127 8.65 8.50 12.19
N LEU A 128 9.71 8.76 11.42
CA LEU A 128 11.10 8.56 11.87
C LEU A 128 11.64 9.80 12.59
N PRO A 129 12.67 9.65 13.45
CA PRO A 129 13.38 10.79 14.02
C PRO A 129 13.97 11.71 12.94
N PRO A 130 14.18 13.01 13.22
CA PRO A 130 14.56 14.01 12.21
C PRO A 130 15.72 13.62 11.29
N ASP A 131 16.79 13.04 11.83
CA ASP A 131 17.96 12.65 11.04
C ASP A 131 17.66 11.51 10.06
N PHE A 132 16.81 10.56 10.45
CA PHE A 132 16.41 9.43 9.60
C PHE A 132 15.35 9.86 8.59
N ARG A 133 14.41 10.73 9.00
CA ARG A 133 13.45 11.37 8.11
C ARG A 133 14.17 12.12 6.99
N ALA A 134 15.13 12.99 7.34
CA ALA A 134 15.89 13.77 6.37
C ALA A 134 16.68 12.89 5.38
N LYS A 135 17.24 11.76 5.83
CA LYS A 135 17.90 10.78 4.94
C LYS A 135 16.91 10.15 3.96
N GLY A 136 15.73 9.73 4.43
CA GLY A 136 14.67 9.19 3.57
C GLY A 136 14.22 10.21 2.53
N GLU A 137 13.92 11.44 2.95
CA GLU A 137 13.54 12.54 2.05
C GLU A 137 14.64 12.83 1.02
N HIS A 138 15.92 12.79 1.41
CA HIS A 138 17.03 12.97 0.47
C HIS A 138 17.06 11.88 -0.61
N VAL A 139 16.92 10.60 -0.23
CA VAL A 139 16.88 9.49 -1.18
C VAL A 139 15.72 9.64 -2.16
N ILE A 140 14.52 9.96 -1.65
CA ILE A 140 13.32 10.15 -2.47
C ILE A 140 13.47 11.29 -3.46
N ASN A 141 14.03 12.43 -3.01
CA ASN A 141 14.30 13.57 -3.89
C ASN A 141 15.39 13.25 -4.92
N HIS A 142 16.40 12.46 -4.54
CA HIS A 142 17.42 11.99 -5.47
C HIS A 142 16.81 11.17 -6.61
N ILE A 143 16.03 10.14 -6.28
CA ILE A 143 15.34 9.28 -7.25
C ILE A 143 14.40 10.10 -8.15
N TYR A 144 13.67 11.08 -7.60
CA TYR A 144 12.83 11.97 -8.40
C TYR A 144 13.65 12.82 -9.38
N ASN A 145 14.78 13.39 -8.94
CA ASN A 145 15.65 14.20 -9.79
C ASN A 145 16.25 13.37 -10.94
N GLN A 146 16.60 12.10 -10.67
CA GLN A 146 17.03 11.15 -11.69
C GLN A 146 15.90 10.87 -12.69
N TYR A 147 14.66 10.69 -12.23
CA TYR A 147 13.50 10.56 -13.12
C TYR A 147 13.35 11.77 -14.04
N ARG A 148 13.49 12.99 -13.50
CA ARG A 148 13.35 14.23 -14.28
C ARG A 148 14.50 14.47 -15.27
N THR A 149 15.68 13.94 -14.99
CA THR A 149 16.90 14.22 -15.76
C THR A 149 17.24 13.11 -16.75
N LEU A 150 17.14 11.85 -16.32
CA LEU A 150 17.54 10.66 -17.09
C LEU A 150 16.34 9.81 -17.55
N GLY A 151 15.14 10.09 -17.03
CA GLY A 151 13.91 9.40 -17.40
C GLY A 151 13.55 8.21 -16.51
N PRO A 152 12.38 7.59 -16.75
CA PRO A 152 11.79 6.60 -15.84
C PRO A 152 12.50 5.25 -15.80
N ILE A 153 13.28 4.90 -16.83
CA ILE A 153 14.04 3.64 -16.85
C ILE A 153 15.19 3.71 -15.85
N THR A 154 16.10 4.67 -16.04
CA THR A 154 17.28 4.83 -15.19
C THR A 154 16.91 5.09 -13.72
N ALA A 155 15.91 5.94 -13.48
CA ALA A 155 15.46 6.21 -12.12
C ALA A 155 14.88 4.96 -11.42
N MET A 156 14.19 4.09 -12.16
CA MET A 156 13.66 2.84 -11.61
C MET A 156 14.77 1.79 -11.39
N GLU A 157 15.76 1.72 -12.28
CA GLU A 157 16.94 0.88 -12.07
C GLU A 157 17.69 1.27 -10.79
N GLU A 158 17.85 2.57 -10.55
CA GLU A 158 18.48 3.06 -9.33
C GLU A 158 17.62 2.82 -8.08
N PHE A 159 16.32 3.12 -8.15
CA PHE A 159 15.39 2.83 -7.05
C PHE A 159 15.43 1.35 -6.66
N THR A 160 15.38 0.48 -7.66
CA THR A 160 15.42 -0.97 -7.40
C THR A 160 16.79 -1.46 -6.99
N ALA A 161 17.89 -0.80 -7.40
CA ALA A 161 19.24 -1.09 -6.91
C ALA A 161 19.38 -0.92 -5.39
N GLY A 162 18.58 -0.03 -4.80
CA GLY A 162 18.49 0.15 -3.35
C GLY A 162 17.63 -0.89 -2.61
N LEU A 163 16.92 -1.77 -3.32
CA LEU A 163 16.23 -2.90 -2.71
C LEU A 163 17.24 -4.01 -2.38
N ASP A 164 16.93 -4.79 -1.34
CA ASP A 164 17.73 -5.97 -0.93
C ASP A 164 17.95 -6.95 -2.10
N THR A 165 18.86 -7.91 -1.92
CA THR A 165 19.09 -8.96 -2.93
C THR A 165 18.22 -10.18 -2.65
N GLY A 166 17.72 -10.86 -3.68
CA GLY A 166 16.96 -12.11 -3.51
C GLY A 166 15.85 -12.30 -4.54
N SER A 167 15.07 -13.36 -4.37
CA SER A 167 13.93 -13.69 -5.24
C SER A 167 12.85 -12.61 -5.20
N GLU A 168 12.55 -12.05 -4.03
CA GLU A 168 11.57 -10.97 -3.87
C GLU A 168 12.01 -9.68 -4.56
N ALA A 169 13.27 -9.30 -4.41
CA ALA A 169 13.80 -8.12 -5.09
C ALA A 169 13.84 -8.30 -6.61
N THR A 170 14.11 -9.53 -7.08
CA THR A 170 14.03 -9.88 -8.51
C THR A 170 12.61 -9.73 -9.02
N LEU A 171 11.62 -10.20 -8.25
CA LEU A 171 10.20 -10.03 -8.56
C LEU A 171 9.80 -8.55 -8.57
N MET A 172 10.17 -7.78 -7.54
CA MET A 172 9.91 -6.33 -7.48
C MET A 172 10.49 -5.59 -8.68
N ARG A 173 11.74 -5.90 -9.07
CA ARG A 173 12.38 -5.36 -10.28
C ARG A 173 11.58 -5.70 -11.53
N SER A 174 11.11 -6.94 -11.66
CA SER A 174 10.29 -7.38 -12.79
C SER A 174 8.95 -6.65 -12.85
N LEU A 175 8.28 -6.44 -11.71
CA LEU A 175 6.97 -5.81 -11.64
C LEU A 175 7.02 -4.32 -11.99
N MET A 176 8.11 -3.66 -11.60
CA MET A 176 8.33 -2.23 -11.85
C MET A 176 9.17 -1.97 -13.10
N HIS A 177 9.55 -3.00 -13.86
CA HIS A 177 10.44 -2.84 -15.01
C HIS A 177 9.76 -2.00 -16.09
N THR A 178 10.13 -0.74 -16.23
CA THR A 178 9.42 0.24 -17.09
C THR A 178 9.53 -0.05 -18.60
N SER A 179 10.37 -1.00 -19.01
CA SER A 179 10.40 -1.50 -20.40
C SER A 179 9.53 -2.75 -20.62
N SER A 180 8.96 -3.36 -19.57
CA SER A 180 8.19 -4.60 -19.69
C SER A 180 6.82 -4.42 -20.36
N SER A 181 6.15 -3.28 -20.13
CA SER A 181 4.91 -2.92 -20.82
C SER A 181 4.66 -1.41 -20.82
N TYR A 182 3.78 -0.95 -21.71
CA TYR A 182 3.31 0.45 -21.70
C TYR A 182 2.60 0.81 -20.39
N GLU A 183 1.82 -0.12 -19.86
CA GLU A 183 1.08 0.04 -18.60
C GLU A 183 2.04 0.25 -17.43
N ILE A 184 3.02 -0.65 -17.23
CA ILE A 184 3.97 -0.57 -16.11
C ILE A 184 4.77 0.74 -16.18
N ARG A 185 5.14 1.17 -17.40
CA ARG A 185 5.81 2.46 -17.58
C ARG A 185 4.91 3.64 -17.21
N ALA A 186 3.65 3.64 -17.64
CA ALA A 186 2.70 4.69 -17.32
C ALA A 186 2.45 4.78 -15.80
N ASN A 187 2.22 3.65 -15.15
CA ASN A 187 2.05 3.56 -13.70
C ASN A 187 3.29 4.07 -12.96
N SER A 188 4.49 3.68 -13.39
CA SER A 188 5.74 4.15 -12.77
C SER A 188 5.93 5.66 -12.93
N MET A 189 5.66 6.21 -14.12
CA MET A 189 5.73 7.66 -14.35
C MET A 189 4.71 8.42 -13.51
N PHE A 190 3.50 7.89 -13.38
CA PHE A 190 2.46 8.47 -12.55
C PHE A 190 2.87 8.47 -11.07
N TRP A 191 3.42 7.36 -10.57
CA TRP A 191 3.96 7.25 -9.22
C TRP A 191 5.11 8.25 -8.97
N PHE A 192 6.09 8.33 -9.90
CA PHE A 192 7.18 9.29 -9.80
C PHE A 192 6.68 10.72 -9.66
N GLU A 193 5.69 11.11 -10.47
CA GLU A 193 5.22 12.49 -10.54
C GLU A 193 4.33 12.85 -9.33
N PHE A 194 3.46 11.94 -8.90
CA PHE A 194 2.36 12.28 -7.98
C PHE A 194 2.43 11.63 -6.60
N GLU A 195 3.28 10.62 -6.39
CA GLU A 195 3.33 9.90 -5.10
C GLU A 195 4.70 9.91 -4.44
N LEU A 196 5.76 9.66 -5.22
CA LEU A 196 7.10 9.36 -4.71
C LEU A 196 7.56 10.36 -3.64
N ARG A 197 7.36 11.67 -3.87
CA ARG A 197 7.77 12.73 -2.94
C ARG A 197 6.74 13.07 -1.86
N GLN A 198 5.48 12.72 -2.08
CA GLN A 198 4.38 13.12 -1.21
C GLN A 198 4.12 12.10 -0.10
N TYR A 199 4.09 10.81 -0.44
CA TYR A 199 3.57 9.78 0.45
C TYR A 199 4.59 9.40 1.54
N PRO A 200 5.86 9.07 1.20
CA PRO A 200 6.86 8.76 2.21
C PRO A 200 7.15 9.91 3.18
N CYS A 201 7.00 11.14 2.70
CA CYS A 201 7.33 12.36 3.44
C CYS A 201 6.14 12.96 4.22
N ALA A 202 4.94 12.38 4.06
CA ALA A 202 3.76 12.82 4.77
C ALA A 202 3.93 12.65 6.28
N ASP A 203 3.42 13.60 7.06
CA ASP A 203 3.38 13.48 8.50
C ASP A 203 2.44 12.33 8.91
N VAL A 204 2.83 11.60 9.95
CA VAL A 204 2.05 10.47 10.47
C VAL A 204 1.34 10.91 11.76
N ASP A 205 0.01 10.85 11.76
CA ASP A 205 -0.81 11.11 12.96
C ASP A 205 -0.76 9.91 13.93
N VAL A 206 0.35 9.82 14.65
CA VAL A 206 0.58 8.77 15.65
C VAL A 206 -0.43 8.84 16.79
N GLU A 207 -0.86 10.03 17.20
CA GLU A 207 -1.85 10.19 18.27
C GLU A 207 -3.22 9.62 17.88
N GLY A 208 -3.64 9.86 16.64
CA GLY A 208 -4.83 9.25 16.06
C GLY A 208 -4.72 7.72 16.00
N LEU A 209 -3.55 7.19 15.59
CA LEU A 209 -3.30 5.75 15.57
C LEU A 209 -3.32 5.13 16.98
N VAL A 210 -2.82 5.83 18.01
CA VAL A 210 -2.93 5.41 19.42
C VAL A 210 -4.39 5.30 19.85
N LYS A 211 -5.25 6.28 19.48
CA LYS A 211 -6.69 6.25 19.79
C LYS A 211 -7.41 5.09 19.09
N LEU A 212 -6.90 4.65 17.93
CA LEU A 212 -7.46 3.58 17.11
C LEU A 212 -6.67 2.26 17.21
N LYS A 213 -5.82 2.09 18.24
CA LYS A 213 -4.87 0.96 18.34
C LYS A 213 -5.52 -0.43 18.29
N GLU A 214 -6.77 -0.56 18.73
CA GLU A 214 -7.52 -1.82 18.69
C GLU A 214 -7.87 -2.24 17.25
N LYS A 215 -7.92 -1.28 16.33
CA LYS A 215 -8.12 -1.49 14.90
C LYS A 215 -6.80 -1.57 14.13
N PHE A 216 -5.66 -1.18 14.73
CA PHE A 216 -4.38 -1.06 14.06
C PHE A 216 -3.45 -2.25 14.34
N VAL A 217 -3.00 -2.91 13.27
CA VAL A 217 -2.06 -4.02 13.28
C VAL A 217 -0.85 -3.62 12.43
N PRO A 218 0.26 -3.19 13.06
CA PRO A 218 1.50 -2.97 12.33
C PRO A 218 2.05 -4.32 11.88
N ALA A 219 2.55 -4.42 10.64
CA ALA A 219 3.01 -5.68 10.07
C ALA A 219 4.29 -5.52 9.25
N ALA A 220 5.10 -6.59 9.24
CA ALA A 220 6.31 -6.68 8.43
C ALA A 220 6.63 -8.14 8.07
N GLY A 221 7.30 -8.35 6.95
CA GLY A 221 7.73 -9.65 6.49
C GLY A 221 8.76 -10.26 7.43
N GLU A 222 8.68 -11.57 7.69
CA GLU A 222 9.63 -12.35 8.49
C GLU A 222 11.07 -12.17 8.00
N ASP A 223 11.26 -12.14 6.68
CA ASP A 223 12.57 -12.02 6.01
C ASP A 223 13.03 -10.56 5.85
N SER A 224 12.16 -9.59 6.15
CA SER A 224 12.48 -8.16 6.03
C SER A 224 13.36 -7.69 7.20
N GLY A 225 14.51 -7.11 6.87
CA GLY A 225 15.37 -6.38 7.81
C GLY A 225 14.80 -5.00 8.18
N MET A 226 15.50 -4.28 9.08
CA MET A 226 15.13 -2.92 9.54
C MET A 226 15.40 -1.83 8.48
N GLY A 227 15.04 -2.09 7.22
CA GLY A 227 15.21 -1.18 6.09
C GLY A 227 14.09 -0.13 5.99
N VAL A 228 14.02 0.53 4.83
CA VAL A 228 13.13 1.68 4.58
C VAL A 228 11.63 1.39 4.74
N GLY A 229 11.19 0.14 4.57
CA GLY A 229 9.80 -0.27 4.79
C GLY A 229 9.49 -0.67 6.24
N VAL A 230 10.44 -1.32 6.93
CA VAL A 230 10.21 -1.85 8.29
C VAL A 230 10.52 -0.82 9.38
N ALA A 231 11.56 0.00 9.21
CA ALA A 231 11.95 0.96 10.24
C ALA A 231 10.83 1.96 10.59
N PRO A 232 10.07 2.54 9.61
CA PRO A 232 8.93 3.40 9.94
C PRO A 232 7.83 2.68 10.69
N ILE A 233 7.41 1.49 10.23
CA ILE A 233 6.32 0.75 10.89
C ILE A 233 6.72 0.26 12.28
N ALA A 234 7.98 -0.07 12.51
CA ALA A 234 8.50 -0.38 13.83
C ALA A 234 8.46 0.84 14.77
N ALA A 235 8.82 2.04 14.28
CA ALA A 235 8.71 3.27 15.05
C ALA A 235 7.25 3.58 15.41
N ILE A 236 6.32 3.45 14.44
CA ILE A 236 4.88 3.61 14.66
C ILE A 236 4.37 2.57 15.68
N ALA A 237 4.74 1.29 15.52
CA ALA A 237 4.34 0.21 16.41
C ALA A 237 4.77 0.46 17.86
N GLY A 238 6.01 0.91 18.06
CA GLY A 238 6.54 1.27 19.37
C GLY A 238 5.78 2.44 20.01
N ALA A 239 5.45 3.48 19.23
CA ALA A 239 4.69 4.63 19.73
C ALA A 239 3.22 4.30 20.02
N VAL A 240 2.59 3.44 19.21
CA VAL A 240 1.21 2.97 19.40
C VAL A 240 1.11 1.93 20.54
N GLY A 241 2.23 1.27 20.89
CA GLY A 241 2.27 0.22 21.90
C GLY A 241 1.67 -1.10 21.40
N ARG A 242 1.94 -1.46 20.13
CA ARG A 242 1.51 -2.72 19.51
C ARG A 242 2.72 -3.49 19.02
N GLU A 243 2.70 -4.80 19.19
CA GLU A 243 3.67 -5.68 18.53
C GLU A 243 3.40 -5.73 17.03
N MET A 244 4.45 -5.99 16.25
CA MET A 244 4.29 -6.19 14.81
C MET A 244 3.86 -7.63 14.53
N LEU A 245 2.82 -7.78 13.70
CA LEU A 245 2.51 -9.05 13.08
C LEU A 245 3.62 -9.38 12.06
N ARG A 246 4.28 -10.52 12.25
CA ARG A 246 5.27 -11.04 11.30
C ARG A 246 4.59 -11.96 10.30
N LEU A 247 4.77 -11.68 9.02
CA LEU A 247 4.11 -12.39 7.92
C LEU A 247 5.16 -13.10 7.05
N PRO A 248 4.88 -14.30 6.51
CA PRO A 248 5.85 -15.06 5.71
C PRO A 248 6.43 -14.28 4.52
N GLY A 249 7.74 -14.40 4.29
CA GLY A 249 8.44 -13.68 3.23
C GLY A 249 8.92 -12.29 3.64
N GLY A 250 9.24 -11.47 2.65
CA GLY A 250 9.68 -10.08 2.83
C GLY A 250 8.61 -9.07 2.40
N HIS A 251 9.05 -7.96 1.80
CA HIS A 251 8.19 -6.85 1.36
C HIS A 251 7.03 -7.29 0.44
N VAL A 252 7.27 -8.30 -0.41
CA VAL A 252 6.29 -8.85 -1.37
C VAL A 252 5.97 -10.32 -1.08
N GLY A 253 6.08 -10.74 0.19
CA GLY A 253 5.77 -12.11 0.64
C GLY A 253 4.37 -12.60 0.25
N PHE A 254 3.40 -11.68 0.14
CA PHE A 254 2.05 -11.97 -0.32
C PHE A 254 1.98 -12.42 -1.79
N MET A 255 3.00 -12.14 -2.60
CA MET A 255 3.12 -12.62 -3.98
C MET A 255 3.94 -13.90 -4.09
N THR A 256 5.01 -14.01 -3.31
CA THR A 256 5.96 -15.14 -3.39
C THR A 256 5.50 -16.35 -2.58
N GLN A 257 4.76 -16.14 -1.50
CA GLN A 257 4.25 -17.17 -0.60
C GLN A 257 2.77 -16.94 -0.24
N PRO A 258 1.86 -16.75 -1.22
CA PRO A 258 0.50 -16.27 -0.99
C PRO A 258 -0.33 -17.17 -0.07
N GLU A 259 -0.16 -18.49 -0.15
CA GLU A 259 -0.87 -19.45 0.71
C GLU A 259 -0.48 -19.29 2.20
N LYS A 260 0.84 -19.31 2.47
CA LYS A 260 1.35 -19.15 3.84
C LYS A 260 1.02 -17.76 4.39
N TRP A 261 1.15 -16.73 3.55
CA TRP A 261 0.83 -15.36 3.91
C TRP A 261 -0.65 -15.22 4.29
N ALA A 262 -1.56 -15.81 3.50
CA ALA A 262 -2.99 -15.84 3.82
C ALA A 262 -3.28 -16.55 5.14
N ALA A 263 -2.67 -17.72 5.39
CA ALA A 263 -2.86 -18.46 6.63
C ALA A 263 -2.39 -17.65 7.85
N ALA A 264 -1.20 -17.04 7.78
CA ALA A 264 -0.65 -16.21 8.85
C ALA A 264 -1.48 -14.93 9.09
N LEU A 265 -1.98 -14.31 8.02
CA LEU A 265 -2.89 -13.16 8.12
C LEU A 265 -4.17 -13.52 8.87
N LEU A 266 -4.83 -14.62 8.49
CA LEU A 266 -6.10 -15.05 9.10
C LEU A 266 -5.92 -15.41 10.58
N GLU A 267 -4.82 -16.07 10.93
CA GLU A 267 -4.46 -16.34 12.31
C GLU A 267 -4.16 -15.04 13.08
N GLY A 268 -3.42 -14.11 12.48
CA GLY A 268 -3.07 -12.82 13.06
C GLY A 268 -4.30 -11.96 13.36
N ILE A 269 -5.24 -11.86 12.43
CA ILE A 269 -6.47 -11.08 12.61
C ILE A 269 -7.29 -11.58 13.81
N GLY A 270 -7.30 -12.89 14.08
CA GLY A 270 -8.02 -13.46 15.23
C GLY A 270 -7.39 -13.17 16.60
N ARG A 271 -6.13 -12.72 16.65
CA ARG A 271 -5.37 -12.48 17.89
C ARG A 271 -5.35 -11.01 18.34
N TYR A 272 -5.65 -10.07 17.45
CA TYR A 272 -5.55 -8.61 17.66
C TYR A 272 -6.89 -7.94 17.92
#